data_AF-A0A9W8EWM1-F1
#
_entry.id   AF-A0A9W8EWM1-F1
#
_cell.length_a   1.000
_cell.length_b   1.000
_cell.length_c   1.000
_cell.angle_alpha   90.00
_cell.angle_beta   90.00
_cell.angle_gamma   90.00
#
_symmetry.space_group_name_H-M   'P 1'
#
loop_
_entity.id
_entity.type
_entity.pdbx_description
1 polymer ?
#
loop_
_entity_poly.entity_id
_entity_poly.type
_entity_poly.pdbx_seq_one_letter_code
_entity_poly.pdbx_strand_id
1 'polypeptide(L)'
;MMLFRTQLFKRPLSLCARYKSNVSSLTPLPGLDLSHERLRRAVFYVPCSDERKILKSHTSRADCIMFDLEDGVSFNRKSHARSLVLQALAESPAGERGVRINALASGLGLDDLATIVQSTQLDVIMVPKVESAQDVHDVVRVIEEAKKEVRVIAGIETAKGVVNVREIAEAHPFVDALLFAAEDYCADTGITRTPSRQELYYARSVVATTAHAYKLQAIDMVTMDFRNPQILEEEAKEGAEMGFTGKQVIHPSQVDIVQERFAPPKEAVDRAIRIVSGYHTHYEAGKGAFDLDGKAIDMPVVKWAYRVLRRAELAGINVDNT
;
A
#
# COMPACT_ATOMS: atom_id res chain seq x y z
N MET A 1 -41.84 67.09 -14.03
CA MET A 1 -42.04 65.66 -13.70
C MET A 1 -41.54 64.82 -14.86
N MET A 2 -40.30 64.32 -14.80
CA MET A 2 -39.80 63.31 -15.74
C MET A 2 -38.73 62.48 -15.05
N LEU A 3 -38.75 61.19 -15.35
CA LEU A 3 -38.28 60.08 -14.51
C LEU A 3 -36.78 59.80 -14.59
N PHE A 4 -36.28 59.31 -13.45
CA PHE A 4 -35.09 58.50 -13.18
C PHE A 4 -34.35 57.89 -14.38
N ARG A 5 -33.04 58.18 -14.47
CA ARG A 5 -32.06 57.41 -15.26
C ARG A 5 -31.38 56.38 -14.35
N THR A 6 -31.33 55.16 -14.87
CA THR A 6 -30.91 53.90 -14.27
C THR A 6 -29.41 53.81 -13.95
N GLN A 7 -29.09 53.24 -12.78
CA GLN A 7 -27.77 52.78 -12.39
C GLN A 7 -27.30 51.61 -13.27
N LEU A 8 -26.10 51.72 -13.82
CA LEU A 8 -25.37 50.63 -14.47
C LEU A 8 -24.85 49.66 -13.40
N PHE A 9 -25.54 48.52 -13.23
CA PHE A 9 -25.02 47.35 -12.53
C PHE A 9 -23.83 46.77 -13.33
N LYS A 10 -22.61 46.95 -12.81
CA LYS A 10 -21.46 46.14 -13.22
C LYS A 10 -21.65 44.72 -12.69
N ARG A 11 -21.84 43.75 -13.60
CA ARG A 11 -21.81 42.32 -13.29
C ARG A 11 -20.42 41.94 -12.75
N PRO A 12 -20.30 41.10 -11.71
CA PRO A 12 -19.01 40.53 -11.35
C PRO A 12 -18.53 39.61 -12.47
N LEU A 13 -17.29 39.85 -12.93
CA LEU A 13 -16.56 38.97 -13.83
C LEU A 13 -16.42 37.59 -13.18
N SER A 14 -17.09 36.61 -13.76
CA SER A 14 -16.89 35.19 -13.47
C SER A 14 -15.47 34.79 -13.88
N LEU A 15 -14.53 34.73 -12.93
CA LEU A 15 -13.28 34.00 -13.10
C LEU A 15 -13.60 32.49 -13.02
N CYS A 16 -14.09 31.93 -14.13
CA CYS A 16 -13.98 30.51 -14.43
C CYS A 16 -12.84 30.35 -15.43
N ALA A 17 -11.60 30.56 -14.98
CA ALA A 17 -10.45 30.03 -15.68
C ALA A 17 -10.46 28.52 -15.44
N ARG A 18 -10.92 27.76 -16.44
CA ARG A 18 -10.79 26.30 -16.47
C ARG A 18 -9.30 25.98 -16.52
N TYR A 19 -8.69 25.68 -15.37
CA TYR A 19 -7.34 25.12 -15.32
C TYR A 19 -7.41 23.71 -15.88
N LYS A 20 -6.99 23.53 -17.14
CA LYS A 20 -6.67 22.22 -17.68
C LYS A 20 -5.26 21.86 -17.23
N SER A 21 -5.11 21.33 -16.03
CA SER A 21 -3.88 20.64 -15.66
C SER A 21 -3.96 19.22 -16.18
N ASN A 22 -3.31 18.92 -17.30
CA ASN A 22 -3.00 17.54 -17.66
C ASN A 22 -1.97 17.05 -16.63
N VAL A 23 -2.41 16.33 -15.60
CA VAL A 23 -1.53 15.79 -14.55
C VAL A 23 -0.61 14.71 -15.13
N SER A 24 -1.01 14.06 -16.22
CA SER A 24 -0.15 13.21 -17.05
C SER A 24 1.09 13.92 -17.65
N SER A 25 1.19 15.24 -17.51
CA SER A 25 2.31 16.08 -17.94
C SER A 25 2.96 16.87 -16.81
N LEU A 26 2.78 16.45 -15.54
CA LEU A 26 3.45 17.09 -14.42
C LEU A 26 4.95 17.12 -14.66
N THR A 27 5.52 18.32 -14.67
CA THR A 27 6.97 18.49 -14.79
C THR A 27 7.62 17.78 -13.60
N PRO A 28 8.62 16.90 -13.82
CA PRO A 28 9.26 16.19 -12.72
C PRO A 28 9.76 17.17 -11.65
N LEU A 29 9.38 16.95 -10.39
CA LEU A 29 9.91 17.72 -9.29
C LEU A 29 11.35 17.27 -9.00
N PRO A 30 12.33 18.19 -8.94
CA PRO A 30 13.69 17.84 -8.55
C PRO A 30 13.74 17.12 -7.20
N GLY A 31 14.34 15.92 -7.18
CA GLY A 31 14.49 15.10 -5.98
C GLY A 31 13.22 14.39 -5.51
N LEU A 32 12.18 14.29 -6.35
CA LEU A 32 11.02 13.43 -6.12
C LEU A 32 10.88 12.43 -7.28
N ASP A 33 11.27 11.19 -7.02
CA ASP A 33 11.05 10.06 -7.93
C ASP A 33 9.79 9.29 -7.52
N LEU A 34 8.85 9.13 -8.45
CA LEU A 34 7.58 8.43 -8.28
C LEU A 34 7.37 7.34 -9.35
N SER A 35 8.37 7.06 -10.21
CA SER A 35 8.22 6.11 -11.32
C SER A 35 8.05 4.66 -10.86
N HIS A 36 8.56 4.35 -9.67
CA HIS A 36 8.51 3.01 -9.07
C HIS A 36 7.34 2.81 -8.10
N GLU A 37 6.45 3.81 -7.96
CA GLU A 37 5.30 3.72 -7.08
C GLU A 37 4.27 2.73 -7.64
N ARG A 38 3.90 1.75 -6.82
CA ARG A 38 2.91 0.70 -7.11
C ARG A 38 1.84 0.72 -6.03
N LEU A 39 0.64 0.24 -6.33
CA LEU A 39 -0.41 0.14 -5.32
C LEU A 39 -0.41 -1.24 -4.67
N ARG A 40 -0.61 -1.24 -3.35
CA ARG A 40 -0.90 -2.43 -2.53
C ARG A 40 -1.96 -2.08 -1.48
N ARG A 41 -3.00 -1.34 -1.87
CA ARG A 41 -4.00 -0.85 -0.91
C ARG A 41 -4.69 -2.03 -0.21
N ALA A 42 -5.06 -3.04 -0.98
CA ALA A 42 -5.51 -4.33 -0.48
C ALA A 42 -4.55 -5.45 -0.90
N VAL A 43 -3.97 -6.14 0.08
CA VAL A 43 -3.20 -7.38 -0.12
C VAL A 43 -4.11 -8.55 0.21
N PHE A 44 -4.70 -9.17 -0.82
CA PHE A 44 -5.74 -10.19 -0.66
C PHE A 44 -5.14 -11.61 -0.59
N TYR A 45 -5.23 -12.23 0.58
CA TYR A 45 -4.76 -13.59 0.80
C TYR A 45 -5.72 -14.64 0.25
N VAL A 46 -5.15 -15.60 -0.48
CA VAL A 46 -5.87 -16.72 -1.09
C VAL A 46 -5.17 -18.02 -0.70
N PRO A 47 -5.77 -18.86 0.17
CA PRO A 47 -5.22 -20.17 0.52
C PRO A 47 -4.93 -21.01 -0.71
N CYS A 48 -3.66 -21.29 -0.99
CA CYS A 48 -3.25 -21.97 -2.22
C CYS A 48 -3.53 -23.48 -2.20
N SER A 49 -4.18 -23.98 -1.14
CA SER A 49 -4.73 -25.33 -1.08
C SER A 49 -6.19 -25.42 -1.55
N ASP A 50 -6.85 -24.31 -1.88
CA ASP A 50 -8.28 -24.27 -2.18
C ASP A 50 -8.52 -23.73 -3.60
N GLU A 51 -8.60 -24.65 -4.58
CA GLU A 51 -8.82 -24.33 -5.99
C GLU A 51 -10.06 -23.46 -6.22
N ARG A 52 -11.11 -23.61 -5.41
CA ARG A 52 -12.32 -22.78 -5.52
C ARG A 52 -12.02 -21.33 -5.14
N LYS A 53 -11.20 -21.11 -4.11
CA LYS A 53 -10.77 -19.76 -3.70
C LYS A 53 -9.78 -19.17 -4.71
N ILE A 54 -8.88 -19.98 -5.27
CA ILE A 54 -7.98 -19.57 -6.37
C ILE A 54 -8.81 -19.06 -7.54
N LEU A 55 -9.75 -19.86 -8.05
CA LEU A 55 -10.61 -19.47 -9.17
C LEU A 55 -11.45 -18.22 -8.85
N LYS A 56 -11.99 -18.11 -7.62
CA LYS A 56 -12.74 -16.92 -7.19
C LYS A 56 -11.87 -15.67 -7.10
N SER A 57 -10.57 -15.82 -6.84
CA SER A 57 -9.65 -14.68 -6.80
C SER A 57 -9.46 -14.01 -8.16
N HIS A 58 -9.73 -14.72 -9.26
CA HIS A 58 -9.59 -14.18 -10.62
C HIS A 58 -10.56 -13.01 -10.91
N THR A 59 -11.67 -12.93 -10.18
CA THR A 59 -12.60 -11.79 -10.29
C THR A 59 -12.31 -10.67 -9.31
N SER A 60 -11.27 -10.82 -8.47
CA SER A 60 -10.88 -9.80 -7.50
C SER A 60 -10.24 -8.61 -8.20
N ARG A 61 -10.51 -7.42 -7.66
CA ARG A 61 -9.86 -6.17 -8.07
C ARG A 61 -8.78 -5.72 -7.08
N ALA A 62 -8.30 -6.63 -6.24
CA ALA A 62 -7.24 -6.34 -5.28
C ALA A 62 -5.96 -5.92 -6.02
N ASP A 63 -5.32 -4.85 -5.56
CA ASP A 63 -4.05 -4.38 -6.11
C ASP A 63 -2.98 -5.47 -6.04
N CYS A 64 -3.01 -6.32 -5.00
CA CYS A 64 -2.14 -7.48 -4.84
C CYS A 64 -2.95 -8.73 -4.43
N ILE A 65 -2.76 -9.83 -5.16
CA ILE A 65 -3.27 -11.16 -4.80
C ILE A 65 -2.10 -11.97 -4.23
N MET A 66 -2.23 -12.38 -2.97
CA MET A 66 -1.21 -13.10 -2.23
C MET A 66 -1.61 -14.57 -2.07
N PHE A 67 -1.04 -15.47 -2.88
CA PHE A 67 -1.27 -16.90 -2.73
C PHE A 67 -0.56 -17.40 -1.49
N ASP A 68 -1.32 -18.00 -0.59
CA ASP A 68 -0.84 -18.32 0.75
C ASP A 68 -0.43 -19.79 0.85
N LEU A 69 0.82 -20.03 1.23
CA LEU A 69 1.35 -21.34 1.58
C LEU A 69 1.51 -21.51 3.10
N GLU A 70 1.31 -20.45 3.89
CA GLU A 70 1.51 -20.40 5.34
C GLU A 70 0.19 -20.59 6.10
N ASP A 71 -0.23 -19.69 7.00
CA ASP A 71 -1.29 -19.96 7.98
C ASP A 71 -2.68 -20.24 7.41
N GLY A 72 -2.98 -19.78 6.19
CA GLY A 72 -4.20 -20.11 5.47
C GLY A 72 -4.26 -21.57 4.98
N VAL A 73 -3.16 -22.32 5.10
CA VAL A 73 -3.03 -23.72 4.67
C VAL A 73 -2.72 -24.62 5.86
N SER A 74 -3.57 -25.63 6.09
CA SER A 74 -3.33 -26.64 7.12
C SER A 74 -2.06 -27.44 6.83
N PHE A 75 -1.35 -27.88 7.88
CA PHE A 75 -0.07 -28.57 7.77
C PHE A 75 -0.10 -29.76 6.79
N ASN A 76 -1.13 -30.60 6.85
CA ASN A 76 -1.32 -31.75 5.97
C ASN A 76 -1.61 -31.40 4.49
N ARG A 77 -1.82 -30.12 4.16
CA ARG A 77 -2.08 -29.65 2.79
C ARG A 77 -0.96 -28.79 2.22
N LYS A 78 0.15 -28.56 2.94
CA LYS A 78 1.28 -27.73 2.49
C LYS A 78 1.86 -28.21 1.16
N SER A 79 2.13 -29.52 1.03
CA SER A 79 2.65 -30.11 -0.21
C SER A 79 1.69 -29.94 -1.39
N HIS A 80 0.39 -30.09 -1.15
CA HIS A 80 -0.63 -29.88 -2.17
C HIS A 80 -0.73 -28.39 -2.56
N ALA A 81 -0.70 -27.48 -1.59
CA ALA A 81 -0.69 -26.04 -1.88
C ALA A 81 0.50 -25.63 -2.75
N ARG A 82 1.71 -26.13 -2.41
CA ARG A 82 2.92 -25.92 -3.20
C ARG A 82 2.80 -26.47 -4.62
N SER A 83 2.12 -27.60 -4.81
CA SER A 83 1.89 -28.15 -6.15
C SER A 83 0.98 -27.29 -7.03
N LEU A 84 0.11 -26.46 -6.43
CA LEU A 84 -0.84 -25.60 -7.14
C LEU A 84 -0.32 -24.18 -7.40
N VAL A 85 0.67 -23.72 -6.63
CA VAL A 85 1.07 -22.29 -6.62
C VAL A 85 1.55 -21.78 -7.98
N LEU A 86 2.26 -22.60 -8.75
CA LEU A 86 2.75 -22.21 -10.08
C LEU A 86 1.59 -22.00 -11.06
N GLN A 87 0.58 -22.87 -11.01
CA GLN A 87 -0.62 -22.72 -11.82
C GLN A 87 -1.45 -21.50 -11.37
N ALA A 88 -1.60 -21.30 -10.06
CA ALA A 88 -2.32 -20.15 -9.51
C ALA A 88 -1.68 -18.81 -9.94
N LEU A 89 -0.35 -18.71 -9.89
CA LEU A 89 0.38 -17.55 -10.41
C LEU A 89 0.18 -17.39 -11.93
N ALA A 90 0.13 -18.51 -12.66
CA ALA A 90 0.02 -18.47 -14.11
C ALA A 90 -1.34 -17.97 -14.60
N GLU A 91 -2.42 -18.33 -13.88
CA GLU A 91 -3.80 -18.06 -14.26
C GLU A 91 -4.36 -16.75 -13.67
N SER A 92 -3.64 -16.13 -12.73
CA SER A 92 -4.08 -14.88 -12.10
C SER A 92 -4.17 -13.73 -13.11
N PRO A 93 -5.36 -13.15 -13.35
CA PRO A 93 -5.62 -12.32 -14.53
C PRO A 93 -5.10 -10.89 -14.44
N ALA A 94 -4.91 -10.33 -13.25
CA ALA A 94 -4.44 -8.95 -13.06
C ALA A 94 -4.01 -8.68 -11.61
N GLY A 95 -3.36 -7.53 -11.39
CA GLY A 95 -2.79 -7.14 -10.10
C GLY A 95 -1.38 -7.68 -9.89
N GLU A 96 -0.72 -7.22 -8.83
CA GLU A 96 0.55 -7.78 -8.40
C GLU A 96 0.34 -9.18 -7.83
N ARG A 97 1.14 -10.14 -8.27
CA ARG A 97 1.01 -11.55 -7.90
C ARG A 97 2.06 -11.92 -6.87
N GLY A 98 1.58 -12.19 -5.67
CA GLY A 98 2.41 -12.53 -4.52
C GLY A 98 2.29 -13.99 -4.11
N VAL A 99 3.34 -14.50 -3.46
CA VAL A 99 3.25 -15.70 -2.63
C VAL A 99 3.73 -15.42 -1.22
N ARG A 100 2.92 -15.79 -0.22
CA ARG A 100 3.38 -15.91 1.17
C ARG A 100 3.92 -17.31 1.37
N ILE A 101 5.23 -17.40 1.55
CA ILE A 101 5.91 -18.67 1.85
C ILE A 101 5.70 -19.07 3.30
N ASN A 102 5.99 -20.33 3.64
CA ASN A 102 6.13 -20.72 5.04
C ASN A 102 7.33 -20.03 5.68
N ALA A 103 7.26 -19.77 6.98
CA ALA A 103 8.37 -19.22 7.76
C ALA A 103 9.64 -20.06 7.58
N LEU A 104 10.81 -19.42 7.48
CA LEU A 104 12.08 -20.11 7.26
C LEU A 104 12.37 -21.14 8.36
N ALA A 105 12.04 -20.81 9.61
CA ALA A 105 12.18 -21.68 10.77
C ALA A 105 11.29 -22.94 10.73
N SER A 106 10.26 -23.00 9.88
CA SER A 106 9.36 -24.16 9.77
C SER A 106 9.98 -25.36 9.06
N GLY A 107 11.12 -25.17 8.37
CA GLY A 107 11.70 -26.17 7.47
C GLY A 107 10.99 -26.32 6.13
N LEU A 108 9.90 -25.57 5.88
CA LEU A 108 9.14 -25.63 4.61
C LEU A 108 9.42 -24.44 3.68
N GLY A 109 9.93 -23.31 4.21
CA GLY A 109 10.10 -22.07 3.45
C GLY A 109 11.07 -22.18 2.28
N LEU A 110 12.16 -22.94 2.43
CA LEU A 110 13.13 -23.15 1.35
C LEU A 110 12.55 -23.97 0.19
N ASP A 111 11.71 -24.98 0.48
CA ASP A 111 11.01 -25.76 -0.55
C ASP A 111 9.98 -24.90 -1.30
N ASP A 112 9.30 -24.01 -0.58
CA ASP A 112 8.39 -23.03 -1.19
C ASP A 112 9.17 -22.12 -2.13
N LEU A 113 10.29 -21.53 -1.66
CA LEU A 113 11.14 -20.66 -2.46
C LEU A 113 11.64 -21.36 -3.73
N ALA A 114 12.22 -22.56 -3.59
CA ALA A 114 12.70 -23.36 -4.71
C ALA A 114 11.61 -23.68 -5.75
N THR A 115 10.35 -23.75 -5.32
CA THR A 115 9.21 -23.93 -6.22
C THR A 115 8.84 -22.61 -6.89
N ILE A 116 8.56 -21.56 -6.12
CA ILE A 116 7.94 -20.34 -6.67
C ILE A 116 8.90 -19.54 -7.57
N VAL A 117 10.22 -19.63 -7.36
CA VAL A 117 11.21 -19.02 -8.26
C VAL A 117 11.26 -19.68 -9.63
N GLN A 118 10.52 -20.76 -9.88
CA GLN A 118 10.34 -21.28 -11.24
C GLN A 118 9.30 -20.47 -12.03
N SER A 119 8.39 -19.75 -11.35
CA SER A 119 7.37 -18.93 -12.00
C SER A 119 7.96 -17.71 -12.71
N THR A 120 7.46 -17.40 -13.90
CA THR A 120 7.74 -16.14 -14.61
C THR A 120 6.75 -15.04 -14.28
N GLN A 121 5.70 -15.34 -13.50
CA GLN A 121 4.61 -14.43 -13.17
C GLN A 121 4.58 -14.04 -11.69
N LEU A 122 5.62 -14.39 -10.93
CA LEU A 122 5.80 -13.98 -9.54
C LEU A 122 6.35 -12.56 -9.49
N ASP A 123 5.68 -11.66 -8.78
CA ASP A 123 6.10 -10.26 -8.62
C ASP A 123 6.68 -9.99 -7.22
N VAL A 124 6.11 -10.64 -6.20
CA VAL A 124 6.46 -10.37 -4.80
C VAL A 124 6.41 -11.63 -3.93
N ILE A 125 7.34 -11.73 -2.97
CA ILE A 125 7.36 -12.77 -1.95
C ILE A 125 7.10 -12.11 -0.61
N MET A 126 6.10 -12.60 0.13
CA MET A 126 5.89 -12.24 1.52
C MET A 126 6.57 -13.30 2.40
N VAL A 127 7.52 -12.85 3.22
CA VAL A 127 8.25 -13.69 4.17
C VAL A 127 7.63 -13.47 5.54
N PRO A 128 6.96 -14.46 6.15
CA PRO A 128 6.37 -14.29 7.47
C PRO A 128 7.45 -14.38 8.55
N LYS A 129 7.14 -13.80 9.72
CA LYS A 129 7.94 -13.95 10.96
C LYS A 129 9.43 -13.61 10.76
N VAL A 130 9.72 -12.50 10.08
CA VAL A 130 11.08 -11.99 9.87
C VAL A 130 11.58 -11.38 11.17
N GLU A 131 12.73 -11.82 11.65
CA GLU A 131 13.29 -11.37 12.93
C GLU A 131 14.67 -10.74 12.80
N SER A 132 15.32 -10.85 11.64
CA SER A 132 16.68 -10.37 11.42
C SER A 132 16.94 -10.02 9.95
N ALA A 133 18.00 -9.26 9.70
CA ALA A 133 18.49 -9.04 8.34
C ALA A 133 18.88 -10.34 7.62
N GLN A 134 19.34 -11.37 8.37
CA GLN A 134 19.75 -12.64 7.81
C GLN A 134 18.58 -13.39 7.16
N ASP A 135 17.38 -13.33 7.75
CA ASP A 135 16.18 -13.95 7.18
C ASP A 135 15.89 -13.37 5.78
N VAL A 136 16.08 -12.05 5.61
CA VAL A 136 15.95 -11.39 4.30
C VAL A 136 17.04 -11.85 3.33
N HIS A 137 18.31 -11.88 3.77
CA HIS A 137 19.43 -12.31 2.93
C HIS A 137 19.28 -13.76 2.46
N ASP A 138 18.72 -14.64 3.28
CA ASP A 138 18.49 -16.03 2.93
C ASP A 138 17.46 -16.18 1.81
N VAL A 139 16.40 -15.37 1.82
CA VAL A 139 15.42 -15.32 0.74
C VAL A 139 16.02 -14.69 -0.52
N VAL A 140 16.70 -13.55 -0.38
CA VAL A 140 17.30 -12.81 -1.49
C VAL A 140 18.31 -13.67 -2.25
N ARG A 141 19.15 -14.44 -1.56
CA ARG A 141 20.12 -15.33 -2.18
C ARG A 141 19.46 -16.29 -3.18
N VAL A 142 18.32 -16.89 -2.82
CA VAL A 142 17.57 -17.78 -3.71
C VAL A 142 17.00 -17.02 -4.92
N ILE A 143 16.52 -15.80 -4.72
CA ILE A 143 16.00 -14.94 -5.80
C ILE A 143 17.13 -14.59 -6.78
N GLU A 144 18.30 -14.21 -6.28
CA GLU A 144 19.47 -13.85 -7.09
C GLU A 144 20.05 -15.05 -7.85
N GLU A 145 20.17 -16.21 -7.20
CA GLU A 145 20.60 -17.46 -7.83
C GLU A 145 19.65 -17.87 -8.97
N ALA A 146 18.35 -17.69 -8.77
CA ALA A 146 17.32 -17.91 -9.79
C ALA A 146 17.22 -16.76 -10.82
N LYS A 147 18.03 -15.70 -10.68
CA LYS A 147 18.05 -14.49 -11.54
C LYS A 147 16.66 -13.87 -11.72
N LYS A 148 15.94 -13.71 -10.61
CA LYS A 148 14.59 -13.13 -10.58
C LYS A 148 14.61 -11.69 -10.12
N GLU A 149 13.69 -10.89 -10.66
CA GLU A 149 13.45 -9.50 -10.24
C GLU A 149 12.19 -9.42 -9.37
N VAL A 150 12.18 -10.20 -8.29
CA VAL A 150 11.03 -10.34 -7.37
C VAL A 150 11.25 -9.49 -6.13
N ARG A 151 10.21 -8.79 -5.67
CA ARG A 151 10.25 -7.96 -4.47
C ARG A 151 9.98 -8.77 -3.20
N VAL A 152 10.39 -8.25 -2.05
CA VAL A 152 10.18 -8.88 -0.74
C VAL A 152 9.31 -8.00 0.15
N ILE A 153 8.28 -8.58 0.74
CA ILE A 153 7.50 -8.01 1.85
C ILE A 153 7.94 -8.74 3.11
N ALA A 154 8.52 -8.00 4.06
CA ALA A 154 8.94 -8.56 5.34
C ALA A 154 7.79 -8.51 6.36
N GLY A 155 7.37 -9.68 6.83
CA GLY A 155 6.37 -9.84 7.88
C GLY A 155 6.97 -9.56 9.26
N ILE A 156 6.59 -8.45 9.86
CA ILE A 156 6.91 -8.06 11.23
C ILE A 156 5.78 -8.57 12.13
N GLU A 157 6.04 -9.73 12.74
CA GLU A 157 5.02 -10.55 13.42
C GLU A 157 5.42 -10.94 14.84
N THR A 158 6.64 -10.61 15.30
CA THR A 158 7.16 -10.99 16.62
C THR A 158 7.74 -9.77 17.33
N ALA A 159 7.89 -9.84 18.66
CA ALA A 159 8.59 -8.82 19.45
C ALA A 159 9.99 -8.56 18.90
N LYS A 160 10.72 -9.63 18.56
CA LYS A 160 12.07 -9.51 18.01
C LYS A 160 12.05 -8.84 16.64
N GLY A 161 11.10 -9.18 15.77
CA GLY A 161 10.90 -8.48 14.49
C GLY A 161 10.62 -6.98 14.67
N VAL A 162 9.81 -6.59 15.67
CA VAL A 162 9.56 -5.17 15.98
C VAL A 162 10.82 -4.47 16.49
N VAL A 163 11.58 -5.09 17.39
CA VAL A 163 12.85 -4.54 17.90
C VAL A 163 13.88 -4.37 16.78
N ASN A 164 13.92 -5.31 15.85
CA ASN A 164 14.87 -5.36 14.74
C ASN A 164 14.34 -4.74 13.43
N VAL A 165 13.19 -4.06 13.45
CA VAL A 165 12.52 -3.62 12.22
C VAL A 165 13.42 -2.75 11.33
N ARG A 166 14.32 -1.99 11.93
CA ARG A 166 15.29 -1.15 11.23
C ARG A 166 16.28 -1.98 10.40
N GLU A 167 16.92 -2.97 11.01
CA GLU A 167 17.91 -3.81 10.33
C GLU A 167 17.25 -4.66 9.23
N ILE A 168 16.00 -5.09 9.45
CA ILE A 168 15.20 -5.80 8.46
C ILE A 168 14.90 -4.91 7.25
N ALA A 169 14.48 -3.66 7.50
CA ALA A 169 14.15 -2.70 6.45
C ALA A 169 15.36 -2.31 5.58
N GLU A 170 16.55 -2.24 6.17
CA GLU A 170 17.78 -1.87 5.47
C GLU A 170 18.57 -3.06 4.91
N ALA A 171 18.09 -4.29 5.15
CA ALA A 171 18.81 -5.52 4.84
C ALA A 171 19.17 -5.64 3.35
N HIS A 172 18.24 -5.31 2.44
CA HIS A 172 18.47 -5.44 1.01
C HIS A 172 17.57 -4.55 0.14
N PRO A 173 18.03 -4.08 -1.05
CA PRO A 173 17.19 -3.33 -2.02
C PRO A 173 15.99 -4.09 -2.59
N PHE A 174 15.87 -5.40 -2.31
CA PHE A 174 14.71 -6.20 -2.74
C PHE A 174 13.53 -6.05 -1.78
N VAL A 175 13.78 -5.62 -0.53
CA VAL A 175 12.72 -5.29 0.41
C VAL A 175 11.97 -4.07 -0.13
N ASP A 176 10.65 -4.22 -0.25
CA ASP A 176 9.78 -3.21 -0.87
C ASP A 176 8.61 -2.82 0.06
N ALA A 177 8.29 -3.66 1.05
CA ALA A 177 7.34 -3.33 2.09
C ALA A 177 7.64 -4.01 3.43
N LEU A 178 7.16 -3.40 4.50
CA LEU A 178 7.02 -3.99 5.83
C LEU A 178 5.54 -4.24 6.09
N LEU A 179 5.21 -5.43 6.61
CA LEU A 179 3.84 -5.85 6.90
C LEU A 179 3.72 -6.15 8.39
N PHE A 180 2.69 -5.62 9.05
CA PHE A 180 2.43 -5.90 10.47
C PHE A 180 1.32 -6.94 10.64
N ALA A 181 1.59 -8.08 11.28
CA ALA A 181 0.57 -9.10 11.60
C ALA A 181 0.25 -9.10 13.08
N ALA A 182 -0.95 -8.59 13.43
CA ALA A 182 -1.32 -8.38 14.82
C ALA A 182 -1.59 -9.66 15.61
N GLU A 183 -2.14 -10.70 14.99
CA GLU A 183 -2.49 -11.95 15.69
C GLU A 183 -1.22 -12.71 16.14
N ASP A 184 -0.26 -12.90 15.24
CA ASP A 184 1.05 -13.47 15.57
C ASP A 184 1.80 -12.62 16.60
N TYR A 185 1.81 -11.30 16.43
CA TYR A 185 2.46 -10.40 17.38
C TYR A 185 1.86 -10.50 18.78
N CYS A 186 0.53 -10.48 18.88
CA CYS A 186 -0.17 -10.68 20.15
C CYS A 186 0.16 -12.04 20.79
N ALA A 187 0.23 -13.11 19.98
CA ALA A 187 0.58 -14.44 20.45
C ALA A 187 2.02 -14.51 20.98
N ASP A 188 2.97 -13.86 20.30
CA ASP A 188 4.39 -13.82 20.69
C ASP A 188 4.60 -12.99 21.97
N THR A 189 3.91 -11.87 22.12
CA THR A 189 4.11 -10.95 23.26
C THR A 189 3.18 -11.19 24.45
N GLY A 190 2.18 -12.06 24.30
CA GLY A 190 1.11 -12.25 25.30
C GLY A 190 0.17 -11.05 25.44
N ILE A 191 0.06 -10.21 24.40
CA ILE A 191 -0.86 -9.07 24.40
C ILE A 191 -2.26 -9.57 24.03
N THR A 192 -3.28 -9.11 24.77
CA THR A 192 -4.68 -9.35 24.40
C THR A 192 -5.15 -8.26 23.46
N ARG A 193 -5.47 -8.61 22.21
CA ARG A 193 -6.04 -7.67 21.23
C ARG A 193 -7.40 -7.16 21.72
N THR A 194 -7.56 -5.84 21.75
CA THR A 194 -8.80 -5.17 22.15
C THR A 194 -9.43 -4.43 20.97
N PRO A 195 -10.74 -4.11 21.01
CA PRO A 195 -11.36 -3.27 19.98
C PRO A 195 -10.73 -1.87 19.86
N SER A 196 -10.03 -1.40 20.90
CA SER A 196 -9.38 -0.08 20.90
C SER A 196 -8.07 -0.07 20.14
N ARG A 197 -7.41 -1.25 20.00
CA ARG A 197 -6.08 -1.43 19.40
C ARG A 197 -4.98 -0.56 20.01
N GLN A 198 -5.22 0.09 21.16
CA GLN A 198 -4.23 0.94 21.82
C GLN A 198 -2.98 0.14 22.22
N GLU A 199 -3.16 -1.13 22.58
CA GLU A 199 -2.08 -2.06 22.89
C GLU A 199 -1.15 -2.35 21.69
N LEU A 200 -1.60 -2.10 20.46
CA LEU A 200 -0.83 -2.28 19.22
C LEU A 200 -0.16 -0.98 18.74
N TYR A 201 -0.43 0.16 19.40
CA TYR A 201 -0.06 1.48 18.90
C TYR A 201 1.46 1.63 18.69
N TYR A 202 2.26 1.18 19.65
CA TYR A 202 3.73 1.23 19.55
C TYR A 202 4.23 0.41 18.35
N ALA A 203 3.87 -0.87 18.28
CA ALA A 203 4.34 -1.77 17.23
C ALA A 203 3.93 -1.28 15.83
N ARG A 204 2.66 -0.89 15.66
CA ARG A 204 2.15 -0.33 14.39
C ARG A 204 2.86 0.96 14.00
N SER A 205 3.07 1.88 14.94
CA SER A 205 3.73 3.16 14.69
C SER A 205 5.19 2.98 14.29
N VAL A 206 5.90 2.07 14.96
CA VAL A 206 7.31 1.76 14.68
C VAL A 206 7.47 1.12 13.31
N VAL A 207 6.60 0.17 12.94
CA VAL A 207 6.61 -0.44 11.59
C VAL A 207 6.32 0.60 10.50
N ALA A 208 5.25 1.39 10.64
CA ALA A 208 4.89 2.39 9.64
C ALA A 208 5.99 3.46 9.48
N THR A 209 6.53 3.97 10.60
CA THR A 209 7.60 4.98 10.58
C THR A 209 8.86 4.44 9.93
N THR A 210 9.25 3.21 10.27
CA THR A 210 10.45 2.58 9.70
C THR A 210 10.29 2.35 8.21
N ALA A 211 9.13 1.87 7.75
CA ALA A 211 8.88 1.70 6.32
C ALA A 211 9.11 3.02 5.56
N HIS A 212 8.53 4.14 6.02
CA HIS A 212 8.72 5.43 5.37
C HIS A 212 10.17 5.94 5.43
N ALA A 213 10.88 5.71 6.54
CA ALA A 213 12.28 6.10 6.68
C ALA A 213 13.18 5.44 5.61
N TYR A 214 12.84 4.22 5.21
CA TYR A 214 13.55 3.44 4.19
C TYR A 214 12.86 3.47 2.81
N LYS A 215 11.85 4.33 2.62
CA LYS A 215 11.07 4.45 1.37
C LYS A 215 10.36 3.16 0.95
N LEU A 216 9.99 2.35 1.92
CA LEU A 216 9.21 1.13 1.77
C LEU A 216 7.72 1.40 1.98
N GLN A 217 6.89 0.50 1.48
CA GLN A 217 5.46 0.49 1.83
C GLN A 217 5.23 -0.09 3.24
N ALA A 218 4.13 0.32 3.87
CA ALA A 218 3.68 -0.24 5.15
C ALA A 218 2.31 -0.89 4.94
N ILE A 219 2.18 -2.19 5.23
CA ILE A 219 0.94 -2.95 5.08
C ILE A 219 0.39 -3.31 6.47
N ASP A 220 -0.82 -2.85 6.77
CA ASP A 220 -1.43 -3.01 8.09
C ASP A 220 -2.04 -4.40 8.30
N MET A 221 -2.38 -4.69 9.54
CA MET A 221 -2.92 -5.97 10.02
C MET A 221 -4.25 -6.38 9.40
N VAL A 222 -4.60 -7.66 9.49
CA VAL A 222 -5.92 -8.19 9.12
C VAL A 222 -7.02 -7.70 10.06
N THR A 223 -8.21 -7.47 9.51
CA THR A 223 -9.46 -7.41 10.28
C THR A 223 -10.11 -8.78 10.26
N MET A 224 -10.17 -9.44 11.43
CA MET A 224 -10.66 -10.81 11.56
C MET A 224 -12.17 -10.92 11.38
N ASP A 225 -12.94 -9.94 11.87
CA ASP A 225 -14.40 -9.90 11.71
C ASP A 225 -14.78 -9.39 10.30
N PHE A 226 -14.62 -10.25 9.31
CA PHE A 226 -14.96 -9.94 7.91
C PHE A 226 -16.46 -9.76 7.67
N ARG A 227 -17.31 -10.09 8.65
CA ARG A 227 -18.77 -9.91 8.56
C ARG A 227 -19.22 -8.53 9.03
N ASN A 228 -18.33 -7.77 9.67
CA ASN A 228 -18.60 -6.44 10.19
C ASN A 228 -17.84 -5.38 9.39
N PRO A 229 -18.43 -4.81 8.33
CA PRO A 229 -17.77 -3.81 7.50
C PRO A 229 -17.46 -2.52 8.27
N GLN A 230 -18.19 -2.19 9.33
CA GLN A 230 -17.93 -1.00 10.14
C GLN A 230 -16.58 -1.11 10.87
N ILE A 231 -16.29 -2.27 11.48
CA ILE A 231 -14.98 -2.53 12.11
C ILE A 231 -13.86 -2.43 11.08
N LEU A 232 -14.07 -3.00 9.88
CA LEU A 232 -13.09 -2.92 8.80
C LEU A 232 -12.81 -1.47 8.38
N GLU A 233 -13.85 -0.66 8.22
CA GLU A 233 -13.72 0.75 7.84
C GLU A 233 -12.97 1.56 8.89
N GLU A 234 -13.29 1.35 10.17
CA GLU A 234 -12.61 2.00 11.30
C GLU A 234 -11.13 1.62 11.35
N GLU A 235 -10.81 0.32 11.28
CA GLU A 235 -9.42 -0.15 11.29
C GLU A 235 -8.63 0.31 10.07
N ALA A 236 -9.23 0.28 8.88
CA ALA A 236 -8.57 0.73 7.65
C ALA A 236 -8.30 2.24 7.67
N LYS A 237 -9.26 3.03 8.17
CA LYS A 237 -9.08 4.48 8.36
C LYS A 237 -7.96 4.76 9.34
N GLU A 238 -7.96 4.10 10.49
CA GLU A 238 -6.91 4.26 11.51
C GLU A 238 -5.53 3.90 10.96
N GLY A 239 -5.41 2.78 10.22
CA GLY A 239 -4.18 2.40 9.55
C GLY A 239 -3.70 3.44 8.54
N ALA A 240 -4.59 3.95 7.69
CA ALA A 240 -4.26 5.00 6.73
C ALA A 240 -3.79 6.30 7.41
N GLU A 241 -4.42 6.69 8.52
CA GLU A 241 -4.04 7.87 9.31
C GLU A 241 -2.69 7.70 10.01
N MET A 242 -2.32 6.47 10.42
CA MET A 242 -1.00 6.13 10.96
C MET A 242 0.11 6.08 9.90
N GLY A 243 -0.24 6.18 8.62
CA GLY A 243 0.71 6.16 7.50
C GLY A 243 0.88 4.79 6.84
N PHE A 244 0.07 3.78 7.16
CA PHE A 244 0.05 2.57 6.36
C PHE A 244 -0.41 2.88 4.92
N THR A 245 0.19 2.22 3.95
CA THR A 245 -0.09 2.39 2.51
C THR A 245 -1.10 1.36 1.99
N GLY A 246 -1.37 0.32 2.78
CA GLY A 246 -2.37 -0.69 2.48
C GLY A 246 -2.66 -1.57 3.70
N LYS A 247 -3.51 -2.57 3.51
CA LYS A 247 -3.94 -3.49 4.55
C LYS A 247 -4.15 -4.90 4.01
N GLN A 248 -3.88 -5.88 4.86
CA GLN A 248 -4.13 -7.29 4.59
C GLN A 248 -5.64 -7.58 4.56
N VAL A 249 -6.07 -8.35 3.57
CA VAL A 249 -7.47 -8.73 3.33
C VAL A 249 -7.56 -10.25 3.24
N ILE A 250 -8.55 -10.84 3.91
CA ILE A 250 -8.77 -12.31 3.97
C ILE A 250 -10.11 -12.75 3.37
N HIS A 251 -10.97 -11.80 3.00
CA HIS A 251 -12.26 -12.08 2.39
C HIS A 251 -12.56 -11.09 1.24
N PRO A 252 -13.15 -11.55 0.10
CA PRO A 252 -13.44 -10.67 -1.04
C PRO A 252 -14.25 -9.42 -0.71
N SER A 253 -15.17 -9.49 0.26
CA SER A 253 -16.00 -8.34 0.65
C SER A 253 -15.22 -7.19 1.30
N GLN A 254 -13.97 -7.43 1.73
CA GLN A 254 -13.14 -6.40 2.35
C GLN A 254 -12.35 -5.61 1.30
N VAL A 255 -12.16 -6.16 0.09
CA VAL A 255 -11.26 -5.60 -0.93
C VAL A 255 -11.65 -4.17 -1.29
N ASP A 256 -12.89 -3.94 -1.72
CA ASP A 256 -13.31 -2.62 -2.18
C ASP A 256 -13.26 -1.58 -1.05
N ILE A 257 -13.72 -1.94 0.15
CA ILE A 257 -13.70 -1.08 1.34
C ILE A 257 -12.27 -0.66 1.67
N VAL A 258 -11.33 -1.61 1.70
CA VAL A 258 -9.93 -1.33 2.00
C VAL A 258 -9.31 -0.47 0.90
N GLN A 259 -9.53 -0.78 -0.38
CA GLN A 259 -8.95 0.02 -1.46
C GLN A 259 -9.48 1.45 -1.50
N GLU A 260 -10.74 1.67 -1.13
CA GLU A 260 -11.31 3.01 -0.98
C GLU A 260 -10.65 3.77 0.19
N ARG A 261 -10.52 3.13 1.36
CA ARG A 261 -9.94 3.77 2.56
C ARG A 261 -8.46 4.12 2.44
N PHE A 262 -7.71 3.35 1.65
CA PHE A 262 -6.29 3.62 1.36
C PHE A 262 -6.07 4.40 0.05
N ALA A 263 -7.14 4.79 -0.66
CA ALA A 263 -7.06 5.76 -1.74
C ALA A 263 -7.08 7.19 -1.17
N PRO A 264 -6.43 8.17 -1.82
CA PRO A 264 -6.55 9.56 -1.39
C PRO A 264 -8.01 10.04 -1.48
N PRO A 265 -8.56 10.67 -0.44
CA PRO A 265 -9.93 11.17 -0.47
C PRO A 265 -10.05 12.32 -1.48
N LYS A 266 -11.25 12.52 -2.02
CA LYS A 266 -11.52 13.55 -3.05
C LYS A 266 -11.03 14.93 -2.63
N GLU A 267 -11.26 15.32 -1.38
CA GLU A 267 -10.85 16.61 -0.84
C GLU A 267 -9.32 16.78 -0.83
N ALA A 268 -8.58 15.70 -0.58
CA ALA A 268 -7.12 15.70 -0.65
C ALA A 268 -6.63 15.81 -2.09
N VAL A 269 -7.29 15.12 -3.04
CA VAL A 269 -6.99 15.22 -4.47
C VAL A 269 -7.24 16.64 -4.98
N ASP A 270 -8.42 17.21 -4.72
CA ASP A 270 -8.78 18.58 -5.11
C ASP A 270 -7.79 19.60 -4.54
N ARG A 271 -7.40 19.44 -3.27
CA ARG A 271 -6.38 20.29 -2.64
C ARG A 271 -5.01 20.12 -3.32
N ALA A 272 -4.62 18.89 -3.66
CA ALA A 272 -3.36 18.60 -4.32
C ALA A 272 -3.29 19.22 -5.73
N ILE A 273 -4.37 19.13 -6.52
CA ILE A 273 -4.47 19.77 -7.84
C ILE A 273 -4.22 21.28 -7.74
N ARG A 274 -4.87 21.93 -6.76
CA ARG A 274 -4.72 23.38 -6.52
C ARG A 274 -3.32 23.76 -6.07
N ILE A 275 -2.69 22.96 -5.20
CA ILE A 275 -1.30 23.16 -4.77
C ILE A 275 -0.35 23.06 -5.96
N VAL A 276 -0.48 22.02 -6.80
CA VAL A 276 0.43 21.83 -7.93
C VAL A 276 0.24 22.92 -8.99
N SER A 277 -1.01 23.31 -9.28
CA SER A 277 -1.31 24.43 -10.16
C SER A 277 -0.75 25.76 -9.65
N GLY A 278 -0.89 26.02 -8.34
CA GLY A 278 -0.32 27.19 -7.68
C GLY A 278 1.20 27.20 -7.72
N TYR A 279 1.83 26.04 -7.51
CA TYR A 279 3.28 25.87 -7.57
C TYR A 279 3.84 26.22 -8.95
N HIS A 280 3.28 25.68 -10.04
CA HIS A 280 3.77 26.02 -11.38
C HIS A 280 3.68 27.53 -11.68
N THR A 281 2.58 28.17 -11.26
CA THR A 281 2.39 29.62 -11.44
C THR A 281 3.41 30.45 -10.66
N HIS A 282 3.74 30.06 -9.43
CA HIS A 282 4.62 30.82 -8.54
C HIS A 282 6.11 30.48 -8.69
N TYR A 283 6.42 29.25 -9.10
CA TYR A 283 7.77 28.79 -9.39
C TYR A 283 8.36 29.52 -10.61
N GLU A 284 7.56 29.70 -11.66
CA GLU A 284 7.95 30.54 -12.81
C GLU A 284 8.28 31.99 -12.41
N ALA A 285 7.65 32.48 -11.33
CA ALA A 285 7.91 33.80 -10.76
C ALA A 285 9.06 33.83 -9.73
N GLY A 286 9.78 32.72 -9.52
CA GLY A 286 10.91 32.62 -8.60
C GLY A 286 10.54 32.69 -7.10
N LYS A 287 9.28 32.43 -6.73
CA LYS A 287 8.82 32.48 -5.33
C LYS A 287 8.89 31.09 -4.69
N GLY A 288 9.60 30.98 -3.56
CA GLY A 288 9.77 29.71 -2.83
C GLY A 288 8.57 29.27 -1.98
N ALA A 289 7.59 30.15 -1.77
CA ALA A 289 6.34 29.84 -1.08
C ALA A 289 5.20 30.73 -1.61
N PHE A 290 3.96 30.26 -1.48
CA PHE A 290 2.75 31.01 -1.85
C PHE A 290 1.59 30.74 -0.88
N ASP A 291 0.60 31.63 -0.87
CA ASP A 291 -0.62 31.43 -0.09
C ASP A 291 -1.65 30.63 -0.90
N LEU A 292 -2.27 29.65 -0.24
CA LEU A 292 -3.46 28.96 -0.76
C LEU A 292 -4.44 28.75 0.40
N ASP A 293 -5.60 29.38 0.33
CA ASP A 293 -6.64 29.35 1.36
C ASP A 293 -6.14 29.80 2.76
N GLY A 294 -5.28 30.83 2.81
CA GLY A 294 -4.73 31.33 4.07
C GLY A 294 -3.68 30.42 4.70
N LYS A 295 -3.17 29.43 3.94
CA LYS A 295 -2.10 28.53 4.36
C LYS A 295 -0.87 28.72 3.48
N ALA A 296 0.30 28.83 4.11
CA ALA A 296 1.57 28.85 3.42
C ALA A 296 1.83 27.49 2.76
N ILE A 297 2.13 27.52 1.46
CA ILE A 297 2.51 26.37 0.66
C ILE A 297 3.99 26.48 0.33
N ASP A 298 4.76 25.53 0.83
CA ASP A 298 6.20 25.38 0.62
C ASP A 298 6.52 24.03 -0.04
N MET A 299 7.81 23.76 -0.26
CA MET A 299 8.25 22.56 -0.99
C MET A 299 7.79 21.22 -0.35
N PRO A 300 7.83 21.02 0.98
CA PRO A 300 7.22 19.84 1.60
C PRO A 300 5.75 19.61 1.22
N VAL A 301 4.92 20.67 1.25
CA VAL A 301 3.50 20.57 0.89
C VAL A 301 3.31 20.28 -0.60
N VAL A 302 4.17 20.81 -1.46
CA VAL A 302 4.18 20.51 -2.90
C VAL A 302 4.56 19.04 -3.16
N LYS A 303 5.59 18.51 -2.49
CA LYS A 303 5.97 17.09 -2.59
C LYS A 303 4.84 16.16 -2.13
N TRP A 304 4.15 16.52 -1.06
CA TRP A 304 2.94 15.82 -0.61
C TRP A 304 1.86 15.80 -1.69
N ALA A 305 1.59 16.94 -2.33
CA ALA A 305 0.57 17.04 -3.36
C ALA A 305 0.88 16.14 -4.57
N TYR A 306 2.13 16.12 -5.03
CA TYR A 306 2.56 15.22 -6.11
C TYR A 306 2.35 13.73 -5.76
N ARG A 307 2.67 13.31 -4.54
CA ARG A 307 2.42 11.93 -4.08
C ARG A 307 0.92 11.60 -4.05
N VAL A 308 0.09 12.53 -3.60
CA VAL A 308 -1.37 12.36 -3.59
C VAL A 308 -1.91 12.18 -5.01
N LEU A 309 -1.50 13.04 -5.95
CA LEU A 309 -1.94 12.94 -7.35
C LEU A 309 -1.46 11.65 -8.01
N ARG A 310 -0.21 11.24 -7.77
CA ARG A 310 0.30 9.97 -8.29
C ARG A 310 -0.48 8.77 -7.77
N ARG A 311 -0.76 8.71 -6.47
CA ARG A 311 -1.59 7.66 -5.88
C ARG A 311 -3.01 7.67 -6.42
N ALA A 312 -3.59 8.85 -6.64
CA ALA A 312 -4.92 9.00 -7.22
C ALA A 312 -4.97 8.49 -8.67
N GLU A 313 -3.98 8.86 -9.49
CA GLU A 313 -3.83 8.36 -10.87
C GLU A 313 -3.71 6.84 -10.91
N LEU A 314 -2.80 6.26 -10.11
CA LEU A 314 -2.65 4.80 -10.02
C LEU A 314 -3.94 4.12 -9.54
N ALA A 315 -4.73 4.79 -8.70
CA ALA A 315 -5.99 4.29 -8.19
C ALA A 315 -7.15 4.41 -9.20
N GLY A 316 -6.91 5.00 -10.38
CA GLY A 316 -7.93 5.26 -11.40
C GLY A 316 -8.84 6.44 -11.08
N ILE A 317 -8.45 7.31 -10.15
CA ILE A 317 -9.18 8.54 -9.81
C ILE A 317 -8.82 9.61 -10.84
N ASN A 318 -9.83 10.23 -11.44
CA ASN A 318 -9.62 11.29 -12.42
C ASN A 318 -9.04 12.53 -11.74
N VAL A 319 -7.83 12.90 -12.15
CA VAL A 319 -7.08 14.07 -11.65
C VAL A 319 -7.08 15.26 -12.63
N ASP A 320 -7.66 15.10 -13.82
CA ASP A 320 -7.64 16.10 -14.90
C ASP A 320 -8.91 16.97 -14.95
N ASN A 321 -9.96 16.64 -14.18
CA ASN A 321 -11.31 17.20 -14.31
C ASN A 321 -11.90 17.87 -13.06
N THR A 322 -11.12 18.14 -12.00
CA THR A 322 -11.61 18.79 -10.77
C THR A 322 -11.05 20.18 -10.53
#